data_AF-A0A8X7WKM0-F1
#
_entry.id   AF-A0A8X7WKM0-F1
#
_cell.length_a   1.000
_cell.length_b   1.000
_cell.length_c   1.000
_cell.angle_alpha   90.00
_cell.angle_beta   90.00
_cell.angle_gamma   90.00
#
_symmetry.space_group_name_H-M   'P 1'
#
loop_
_entity.id
_entity.type
_entity.pdbx_description
1 polymer ?
#
loop_
_entity_poly.entity_id
_entity_poly.type
_entity_poly.pdbx_seq_one_letter_code
_entity_poly.pdbx_strand_id
1 'polypeptide(L)'
;MIDLKVKTVKISTESKEDVIFPSLESLTLEGTSIEEDPMPALQKLSRLEDLVLKECEWTGTMMSISEQGFGQLRKLELITVRLDELQIEEEAMPSLLKLNLEIERGATKLLIPD
;
A
#
# COMPACT_ATOMS: atom_id res chain seq x y z
N MET A 1 3.14 -12.72 16.36
CA MET A 1 2.51 -11.93 15.28
C MET A 1 1.42 -11.09 15.92
N ILE A 2 1.58 -9.76 15.94
CA ILE A 2 0.53 -8.85 16.39
C ILE A 2 -0.25 -8.49 15.12
N ASP A 3 -1.44 -9.05 14.96
CA ASP A 3 -2.33 -8.71 13.84
C ASP A 3 -3.09 -7.42 14.23
N LEU A 4 -2.65 -6.29 13.69
CA LEU A 4 -3.31 -5.01 13.92
C LEU A 4 -4.43 -4.80 12.87
N LYS A 5 -5.67 -5.14 13.25
CA LYS A 5 -6.85 -4.86 12.42
C LYS A 5 -7.44 -3.50 12.81
N VAL A 6 -6.98 -2.43 12.16
CA VAL A 6 -7.50 -1.08 12.41
C VAL A 6 -8.70 -0.81 11.49
N LYS A 7 -9.86 -0.49 12.08
CA LYS A 7 -11.08 -0.15 11.31
C LYS A 7 -11.12 1.29 10.78
N THR A 8 -10.15 2.12 11.14
CA THR A 8 -9.96 3.47 10.57
C THR A 8 -8.55 3.96 10.94
N VAL A 9 -7.60 3.99 10.00
CA VAL A 9 -6.36 4.75 10.17
C VAL A 9 -6.54 6.04 9.38
N LYS A 10 -6.66 7.17 10.07
CA LYS A 10 -6.47 8.48 9.43
C LYS A 10 -4.97 8.69 9.26
N ILE A 11 -4.45 8.43 8.07
CA ILE A 11 -3.10 8.85 7.70
C ILE A 11 -3.26 10.26 7.12
N SER A 12 -3.29 11.27 7.99
CA SER A 12 -3.39 12.67 7.60
C SER A 12 -1.98 13.26 7.59
N THR A 13 -1.52 13.74 6.44
CA THR A 13 -0.19 14.33 6.23
C THR A 13 -0.09 15.76 6.80
N GLU A 14 -0.49 15.98 8.06
CA GLU A 14 -0.41 17.31 8.69
C GLU A 14 0.31 17.35 10.06
N SER A 15 0.95 16.26 10.48
CA SER A 15 1.81 16.28 11.68
C SER A 15 3.20 15.75 11.38
N LYS A 16 4.21 16.52 11.80
CA LYS A 16 5.67 16.33 11.69
C LYS A 16 6.24 15.09 12.39
N GLU A 17 5.39 14.14 12.77
CA GLU A 17 5.77 12.92 13.47
C GLU A 17 5.37 11.76 12.57
N ASP A 18 6.38 11.20 11.90
CA ASP A 18 6.23 9.97 11.14
C ASP A 18 5.65 8.91 12.08
N VAL A 19 4.50 8.34 11.70
CA VAL A 19 3.93 7.19 12.41
C VAL A 19 4.82 5.99 12.11
N ILE A 20 5.85 5.79 12.94
CA ILE A 20 6.82 4.70 12.80
C ILE A 20 6.34 3.56 13.69
N PHE A 21 5.84 2.49 13.08
CA PHE A 21 5.70 1.20 13.74
C PHE A 21 6.92 0.34 13.37
N PRO A 22 8.04 0.43 14.11
CA PRO A 22 9.32 -0.12 13.67
C PRO A 22 9.35 -1.64 13.63
N SER A 23 8.30 -2.32 14.11
CA SER A 23 8.18 -3.77 14.15
C SER A 23 6.90 -4.30 13.48
N LEU A 24 6.18 -3.47 12.73
CA LEU A 24 4.97 -3.92 12.06
C LEU A 24 5.34 -4.72 10.81
N GLU A 25 5.06 -6.02 10.86
CA GLU A 25 5.36 -6.97 9.78
C GLU A 25 4.15 -7.23 8.87
N SER A 26 2.93 -7.03 9.38
CA SER A 26 1.70 -7.25 8.63
C SER A 26 0.70 -6.11 8.88
N LEU A 27 0.13 -5.58 7.80
CA LEU A 27 -0.92 -4.57 7.84
C LEU A 27 -2.07 -4.97 6.92
N THR A 28 -3.28 -4.97 7.47
CA THR A 28 -4.51 -5.11 6.70
C THR A 28 -5.41 -3.92 6.96
N LEU A 29 -5.76 -3.18 5.92
CA LEU A 29 -6.80 -2.16 5.93
C LEU A 29 -8.02 -2.72 5.21
N GLU A 30 -9.18 -2.66 5.85
CA GLU A 30 -10.44 -3.19 5.30
C GLU A 30 -11.53 -2.13 5.42
N GLY A 31 -12.25 -1.84 4.33
CA GLY A 31 -13.38 -0.91 4.33
C GLY A 31 -12.98 0.54 4.65
N THR A 32 -11.77 0.94 4.26
CA THR A 32 -11.22 2.27 4.59
C THR A 32 -11.37 3.23 3.42
N SER A 33 -11.87 4.43 3.68
CA SER A 33 -11.83 5.54 2.72
C SER A 33 -10.44 6.17 2.73
N ILE A 34 -9.81 6.26 1.57
CA ILE A 34 -8.46 6.75 1.37
C ILE A 34 -8.56 8.04 0.54
N GLU A 35 -8.07 9.15 1.10
CA GLU A 35 -8.15 10.49 0.49
C GLU A 35 -6.83 10.89 -0.20
N GLU A 36 -5.68 10.48 0.35
CA GLU A 36 -4.34 10.64 -0.23
C GLU A 36 -3.63 9.30 -0.46
N ASP A 37 -2.63 9.27 -1.36
CA ASP A 37 -1.91 8.04 -1.71
C ASP A 37 -1.28 7.44 -0.43
N PRO A 38 -1.66 6.22 -0.03
CA PRO A 38 -1.17 5.63 1.19
C PRO A 38 0.29 5.13 1.04
N MET A 39 0.76 4.89 -0.19
CA MET A 39 2.05 4.23 -0.43
C MET A 39 3.24 5.00 0.16
N PRO A 40 3.37 6.34 0.03
CA PRO A 40 4.46 7.09 0.67
C PRO A 40 4.56 6.92 2.19
N ALA A 41 3.43 6.74 2.88
CA ALA A 41 3.40 6.50 4.31
C ALA A 41 3.70 5.03 4.64
N LEU A 42 3.10 4.10 3.89
CA LEU A 42 3.26 2.66 4.09
C LEU A 42 4.69 2.18 3.82
N GLN A 43 5.38 2.75 2.84
CA GLN A 43 6.77 2.44 2.50
C GLN A 43 7.76 2.77 3.64
N LYS A 44 7.40 3.70 4.55
CA LYS A 44 8.23 3.98 5.74
C LYS A 44 8.23 2.85 6.76
N LEU A 45 7.31 1.88 6.64
CA LEU A 45 7.24 0.69 7.49
C LEU A 45 8.28 -0.33 7.03
N SER A 46 9.54 -0.11 7.41
CA SER A 46 10.70 -0.84 6.89
C SER A 46 10.69 -2.35 7.14
N ARG A 47 9.91 -2.85 8.10
CA ARG A 47 9.75 -4.29 8.41
C ARG A 47 8.47 -4.90 7.87
N LEU A 48 7.66 -4.14 7.11
CA LEU A 48 6.41 -4.63 6.57
C LEU A 48 6.68 -5.71 5.52
N GLU A 49 6.21 -6.93 5.80
CA GLU A 49 6.27 -8.09 4.91
C GLU A 49 4.94 -8.32 4.19
N ASP A 50 3.82 -8.06 4.86
CA ASP A 50 2.48 -8.30 4.32
C ASP A 50 1.64 -7.01 4.33
N LEU A 51 1.17 -6.59 3.15
CA LEU A 51 0.23 -5.48 2.99
C LEU A 51 -1.04 -5.95 2.26
N VAL A 52 -2.18 -5.74 2.90
CA VAL A 52 -3.50 -6.03 2.33
C VAL A 52 -4.38 -4.79 2.43
N LEU A 53 -4.84 -4.27 1.29
CA LEU A 53 -5.89 -3.27 1.20
C LEU A 53 -7.14 -3.95 0.64
N LYS A 54 -8.22 -4.00 1.41
CA LYS A 54 -9.46 -4.71 1.05
C LYS A 54 -10.66 -3.79 1.11
N GLU A 55 -11.48 -3.76 0.06
CA GLU A 55 -12.71 -2.94 0.01
C GLU A 55 -12.43 -1.47 0.36
N CYS A 56 -11.26 -0.97 -0.01
CA CYS A 56 -10.86 0.40 0.27
C CYS A 56 -11.37 1.33 -0.84
N GLU A 57 -12.03 2.42 -0.43
CA GLU A 57 -12.53 3.44 -1.33
C GLU A 57 -11.46 4.52 -1.51
N TRP A 58 -10.73 4.47 -2.61
CA TRP A 58 -9.74 5.48 -2.98
C TRP A 58 -10.38 6.52 -3.90
N THR A 59 -10.22 7.80 -3.54
CA THR A 59 -10.78 8.93 -4.32
C THR A 59 -9.78 9.60 -5.26
N GLY A 60 -8.49 9.27 -5.15
CA GLY A 60 -7.48 9.77 -6.07
C GLY A 60 -7.35 8.92 -7.34
N THR A 61 -6.39 9.29 -8.19
CA THR A 61 -6.23 8.69 -9.52
C THR A 61 -5.08 7.70 -9.60
N MET A 62 -4.05 7.86 -8.78
CA MET A 62 -2.82 7.08 -8.89
C MET A 62 -2.25 6.75 -7.52
N MET A 63 -1.77 5.53 -7.36
CA MET A 63 -0.87 5.16 -6.27
C MET A 63 0.52 4.89 -6.85
N SER A 64 1.58 5.35 -6.18
CA SER A 64 2.95 5.11 -6.60
C SER A 64 3.80 4.42 -5.52
N ILE A 65 4.49 3.36 -5.95
CA ILE A 65 5.51 2.69 -5.15
C ILE A 65 6.86 3.09 -5.72
N SER A 66 7.66 3.80 -4.91
CA SER A 66 8.96 4.35 -5.31
C SER A 66 10.05 3.29 -5.28
N GLU A 67 11.15 3.56 -5.97
CA GLU A 67 12.39 2.76 -5.90
C GLU A 67 12.77 2.52 -4.42
N GLN A 68 13.10 1.27 -4.09
CA GLN A 68 13.43 0.84 -2.72
C GLN A 68 12.35 1.14 -1.65
N GLY A 69 11.12 1.44 -2.07
CA GLY A 69 10.04 1.81 -1.17
C GLY A 69 9.68 0.72 -0.16
N PHE A 70 9.55 -0.52 -0.62
CA PHE A 70 9.17 -1.67 0.20
C PHE A 70 10.26 -2.74 0.18
N GLY A 71 11.35 -2.51 0.92
CA GLY A 71 12.50 -3.42 0.93
C GLY A 71 12.20 -4.85 1.41
N GLN A 72 11.26 -5.03 2.34
CA GLN A 72 10.93 -6.33 2.94
C GLN A 72 9.56 -6.88 2.56
N LEU A 73 8.80 -6.19 1.70
CA LEU A 73 7.44 -6.61 1.38
C LEU A 73 7.47 -7.89 0.53
N ARG A 74 6.85 -8.94 1.06
CA ARG A 74 6.74 -10.26 0.45
C ARG A 74 5.36 -10.47 -0.16
N LYS A 75 4.34 -9.77 0.35
CA LYS A 75 2.96 -9.91 -0.09
C LYS A 75 2.30 -8.55 -0.22
N LEU A 76 1.80 -8.26 -1.41
CA LEU A 76 0.91 -7.13 -1.70
C LEU A 76 -0.42 -7.65 -2.23
N GLU A 77 -1.52 -7.34 -1.54
CA GLU A 77 -2.87 -7.60 -2.02
C GLU A 77 -3.71 -6.32 -2.03
N LEU A 78 -4.18 -5.92 -3.21
CA LEU A 78 -5.15 -4.85 -3.40
C LEU A 78 -6.46 -5.52 -3.86
N ILE A 79 -7.39 -5.73 -2.93
CA ILE A 79 -8.63 -6.50 -3.14
C ILE A 79 -9.83 -5.57 -3.10
N THR A 80 -10.64 -5.59 -4.16
CA THR A 80 -11.83 -4.75 -4.30
C THR A 80 -11.52 -3.26 -4.05
N VAL A 81 -10.34 -2.81 -4.49
CA VAL A 81 -9.89 -1.42 -4.32
C VAL A 81 -10.25 -0.65 -5.59
N ARG A 82 -10.82 0.56 -5.47
CA ARG A 82 -11.10 1.41 -6.64
C ARG A 82 -9.84 2.22 -7.00
N LEU A 83 -9.11 1.84 -8.05
CA LEU A 83 -7.83 2.47 -8.42
C LEU A 83 -7.68 2.59 -9.94
N ASP A 84 -7.43 3.79 -10.45
CA ASP A 84 -7.27 3.99 -11.91
C ASP A 84 -5.85 3.60 -12.39
N GLU A 85 -4.81 3.96 -11.65
CA GLU A 85 -3.41 3.71 -12.02
C GLU A 85 -2.55 3.27 -10.82
N LEU A 86 -1.71 2.26 -11.03
CA LEU A 86 -0.71 1.81 -10.07
C LEU A 86 0.67 1.87 -10.73
N GLN A 87 1.48 2.81 -10.29
CA GLN A 87 2.86 2.96 -10.73
C GLN A 87 3.79 2.23 -9.76
N ILE A 88 4.64 1.35 -10.28
CA ILE A 88 5.62 0.62 -9.47
C ILE A 88 6.98 0.87 -10.11
N GLU A 89 7.86 1.61 -9.44
CA GLU A 89 9.21 1.86 -9.92
C GLU A 89 10.08 0.59 -9.87
N GLU A 90 11.23 0.62 -10.57
CA GLU A 90 12.20 -0.49 -10.56
C GLU A 90 12.67 -0.72 -9.12
N GLU A 91 12.95 -1.97 -8.74
CA GLU A 91 13.41 -2.31 -7.38
C GLU A 91 12.52 -1.76 -6.24
N ALA A 92 11.25 -1.45 -6.52
CA ALA A 92 10.32 -0.92 -5.52
C ALA A 92 9.94 -1.96 -4.45
N MET A 93 9.87 -3.24 -4.84
CA MET A 93 9.51 -4.36 -3.96
C MET A 93 10.42 -5.57 -4.23
N PRO A 94 11.73 -5.50 -3.91
CA PRO A 94 12.71 -6.52 -4.32
C PRO A 94 12.47 -7.89 -3.68
N SER A 95 11.69 -7.95 -2.60
CA SER A 95 11.38 -9.17 -1.85
C SER A 95 10.00 -9.77 -2.20
N LEU A 96 9.29 -9.23 -3.21
CA LEU A 96 7.89 -9.58 -3.47
C LEU A 96 7.76 -11.03 -3.95
N LEU A 97 6.97 -11.81 -3.22
CA LEU A 97 6.66 -13.21 -3.54
C LEU A 97 5.22 -13.38 -4.02
N LYS A 98 4.31 -12.51 -3.58
CA LYS A 98 2.90 -12.56 -3.93
C LYS A 98 2.37 -11.17 -4.25
N LEU A 99 1.82 -11.05 -5.47
CA LEU A 99 1.06 -9.89 -5.92
C LEU A 99 -0.36 -10.35 -6.26
N ASN A 100 -1.37 -9.74 -5.63
CA ASN A 100 -2.76 -9.92 -6.02
C ASN A 100 -3.42 -8.55 -6.23
N LEU A 101 -3.94 -8.33 -7.42
CA LEU A 101 -4.60 -7.08 -7.81
C LEU A 101 -6.01 -7.42 -8.31
N GLU A 102 -7.00 -7.17 -7.46
CA GLU A 102 -8.42 -7.28 -7.77
C GLU A 102 -9.02 -5.88 -7.64
N ILE A 103 -8.87 -5.07 -8.68
CA ILE A 103 -9.20 -3.64 -8.66
C ILE A 103 -10.57 -3.40 -9.31
N GLU A 104 -11.44 -2.64 -8.65
CA GLU A 104 -12.76 -2.28 -9.17
C GLU A 104 -12.68 -1.04 -10.09
N ARG A 105 -12.66 -1.31 -11.41
CA ARG A 105 -12.82 -0.41 -12.59
C ARG A 105 -11.54 -0.09 -13.37
N GLY A 106 -11.68 -0.13 -14.70
CA GLY A 106 -10.70 0.33 -15.68
C GLY A 106 -9.59 -0.67 -15.95
N ALA A 107 -9.01 -0.67 -17.16
CA ALA A 107 -7.77 -1.38 -17.39
C ALA A 107 -6.69 -0.70 -16.53
N THR A 108 -6.42 -1.25 -15.34
CA THR A 108 -5.33 -0.75 -14.48
C THR A 108 -4.07 -0.76 -15.31
N LYS A 109 -3.51 0.42 -15.56
CA LYS A 109 -2.19 0.53 -16.16
C LYS A 109 -1.19 0.20 -15.07
N LEU A 110 -0.57 -0.96 -15.21
CA LEU A 110 0.61 -1.32 -14.45
C LEU A 110 1.81 -0.81 -15.23
N LEU A 111 2.45 0.23 -14.70
CA LEU A 111 3.71 0.74 -15.21
C LEU A 111 4.81 0.14 -14.35
N ILE A 112 5.51 -0.84 -14.91
CA ILE A 112 6.80 -1.31 -14.41
C ILE A 112 7.82 -0.71 -15.39
N PRO A 113 8.75 0.15 -14.93
CA PRO A 113 9.78 0.70 -15.82
C PRO A 113 10.62 -0.42 -16.44
N ASP A 114 11.10 -0.16 -17.67
CA ASP A 114 11.88 -1.09 -18.50
C ASP A 114 13.20 -1.54 -17.86
#